data_AF-A0A9W4CK99-F1
#
_entry.id   AF-A0A9W4CK99-F1
#
_cell.length_a   1.000
_cell.length_b   1.000
_cell.length_c   1.000
_cell.angle_alpha   90.00
_cell.angle_beta   90.00
_cell.angle_gamma   90.00
#
_symmetry.space_group_name_H-M   'P 1'
#
loop_
_entity.id
_entity.type
_entity.pdbx_description
1 polymer ?
#
loop_
_entity_poly.entity_id
_entity_poly.type
_entity_poly.pdbx_seq_one_letter_code
_entity_poly.pdbx_strand_id
1 'polypeptide(L)'
;MNVAKLSGLGIACFCLAFSQPVKAEMLTLGTASGGEQIRLDTNSIQHNGNAGSWWSGFTYYLGNERIPAEAHCGRGIWTVDGKEYSPQSKATENMLSIVCSARHIREVEDIGYSLVFDPPSNVRSSPDGAVKCTLDKMTVIPVYVEPKNGWYSTQACGGGWIHESQIRAFR
;
A
#
# COMPACT_ATOMS: atom_id res chain seq x y z
N MET A 1 63.73 -34.94 -15.27
CA MET A 1 63.17 -34.17 -14.13
C MET A 1 61.97 -33.40 -14.65
N ASN A 2 60.76 -33.85 -14.30
CA ASN A 2 59.50 -33.31 -14.81
C ASN A 2 58.97 -32.21 -13.90
N VAL A 3 58.53 -31.11 -14.52
CA VAL A 3 57.85 -29.98 -13.88
C VAL A 3 56.39 -30.36 -13.63
N ALA A 4 55.92 -30.22 -12.39
CA ALA A 4 54.50 -30.34 -12.03
C ALA A 4 53.90 -28.97 -11.68
N LYS A 5 52.66 -28.77 -12.13
CA LYS A 5 51.82 -27.57 -12.08
C LYS A 5 50.94 -27.49 -10.80
N LEU A 6 50.36 -26.29 -10.60
CA LEU A 6 49.15 -25.93 -9.81
C LEU A 6 49.35 -25.92 -8.28
N SER A 7 48.86 -24.96 -7.47
CA SER A 7 47.57 -24.23 -7.44
C SER A 7 47.79 -22.92 -6.64
N GLY A 8 47.16 -21.76 -6.87
CA GLY A 8 45.73 -21.49 -6.89
C GLY A 8 45.23 -21.14 -5.49
N LEU A 9 45.08 -19.85 -5.15
CA LEU A 9 44.27 -19.36 -4.02
C LEU A 9 43.77 -17.94 -4.33
N GLY A 10 42.65 -17.87 -5.03
CA GLY A 10 41.86 -16.64 -5.18
C GLY A 10 41.06 -16.40 -3.91
N ILE A 11 41.26 -15.24 -3.29
CA ILE A 11 40.44 -14.78 -2.17
C ILE A 11 39.15 -14.22 -2.77
N ALA A 12 38.08 -15.00 -2.72
CA ALA A 12 36.75 -14.53 -3.05
C ALA A 12 36.22 -13.67 -1.89
N CYS A 13 36.04 -12.37 -2.13
CA CYS A 13 35.38 -11.45 -1.23
C CYS A 13 33.90 -11.85 -1.11
N PHE A 14 33.53 -12.46 0.01
CA PHE A 14 32.14 -12.80 0.34
C PHE A 14 31.45 -11.53 0.87
N CYS A 15 30.94 -10.69 -0.02
CA CYS A 15 30.00 -9.64 0.36
C CYS A 15 28.65 -10.31 0.67
N LEU A 16 28.40 -10.59 1.95
CA LEU A 16 27.06 -10.90 2.45
C LEU A 16 26.22 -9.62 2.39
N ALA A 17 25.67 -9.33 1.21
CA ALA A 17 24.58 -8.38 1.09
C ALA A 17 23.34 -9.03 1.72
N PHE A 18 23.09 -8.75 3.00
CA PHE A 18 21.77 -8.96 3.58
C PHE A 18 20.82 -7.98 2.88
N SER A 19 20.20 -8.41 1.79
CA SER A 19 19.05 -7.72 1.22
C SER A 19 17.95 -7.79 2.27
N GLN A 20 17.70 -6.66 2.94
CA GLN A 20 16.49 -6.53 3.75
C GLN A 20 15.29 -6.92 2.87
N PRO A 21 14.25 -7.58 3.41
CA PRO A 21 13.06 -7.84 2.64
C PRO A 21 12.55 -6.48 2.15
N VAL A 22 12.50 -6.30 0.83
CA VAL A 22 11.90 -5.12 0.23
C VAL A 22 10.44 -5.16 0.64
N LYS A 23 10.11 -4.40 1.70
CA LYS A 23 8.73 -4.00 2.02
C LYS A 23 8.10 -3.57 0.70
N ALA A 24 6.84 -3.90 0.43
CA ALA A 24 6.16 -3.44 -0.78
C ALA A 24 5.99 -1.89 -0.73
N GLU A 25 7.10 -1.21 -1.01
CA GLU A 25 7.37 0.22 -0.89
C GLU A 25 6.76 0.95 -2.08
N MET A 26 6.77 0.33 -3.26
CA MET A 26 6.32 0.93 -4.51
C MET A 26 5.10 0.21 -5.07
N LEU A 27 3.93 0.81 -4.91
CA LEU A 27 2.67 0.26 -5.39
C LEU A 27 2.30 0.82 -6.76
N THR A 28 2.20 -0.03 -7.77
CA THR A 28 1.69 0.36 -9.10
C THR A 28 0.17 0.49 -9.08
N LEU A 29 -0.36 1.66 -9.42
CA LEU A 29 -1.79 1.99 -9.33
C LEU A 29 -2.50 2.00 -10.68
N GLY A 30 -1.75 1.89 -11.78
CA GLY A 30 -2.25 1.92 -13.15
C GLY A 30 -1.77 3.17 -13.88
N THR A 31 -2.57 3.66 -14.82
CA THR A 31 -2.19 4.73 -15.75
C THR A 31 -2.99 6.00 -15.47
N ALA A 32 -2.29 7.15 -15.47
CA ALA A 32 -2.87 8.48 -15.39
C ALA A 32 -3.65 8.84 -16.67
N SER A 33 -4.47 9.89 -16.61
CA SER A 33 -5.16 10.40 -17.82
C SER A 33 -4.19 10.85 -18.93
N GLY A 34 -2.97 11.25 -18.58
CA GLY A 34 -1.90 11.59 -19.53
C GLY A 34 -1.17 10.38 -20.15
N GLY A 35 -1.51 9.14 -19.77
CA GLY A 35 -0.91 7.92 -20.31
C GLY A 35 0.31 7.38 -19.55
N GLU A 36 0.82 8.12 -18.56
CA GLU A 36 1.95 7.69 -17.73
C GLU A 36 1.52 6.79 -16.57
N GLN A 37 2.40 5.86 -16.16
CA GLN A 37 2.13 4.99 -15.01
C GLN A 37 2.20 5.79 -13.70
N ILE A 38 1.26 5.53 -12.79
CA ILE A 38 1.29 6.03 -11.42
C ILE A 38 1.79 4.93 -10.49
N ARG A 39 2.80 5.27 -9.68
CA ARG A 39 3.23 4.43 -8.56
C ARG A 39 3.22 5.23 -7.27
N LEU A 40 2.77 4.63 -6.18
CA LEU A 40 2.73 5.24 -4.86
C LEU A 40 3.86 4.69 -4.00
N ASP A 41 4.66 5.57 -3.39
CA ASP A 41 5.55 5.20 -2.30
C ASP A 41 4.71 4.99 -1.04
N THR A 42 4.23 3.76 -0.94
CA THR A 42 4.08 2.97 0.27
C THR A 42 4.41 3.67 1.57
N ASN A 43 5.70 3.83 1.82
CA ASN A 43 6.31 4.18 3.11
C ASN A 43 6.34 5.68 3.36
N SER A 44 6.25 6.49 2.30
CA SER A 44 6.26 7.96 2.40
C SER A 44 5.01 8.57 3.01
N ILE A 45 3.91 7.82 3.10
CA ILE A 45 2.63 8.33 3.63
C ILE A 45 2.81 8.69 5.10
N GLN A 46 2.59 9.97 5.42
CA GLN A 46 2.67 10.51 6.77
C GLN A 46 1.43 10.14 7.58
N HIS A 47 1.68 9.60 8.77
CA HIS A 47 0.66 9.32 9.77
C HIS A 47 0.48 10.57 10.64
N ASN A 48 -0.60 11.29 10.41
CA ASN A 48 -0.95 12.40 11.27
C ASN A 48 -1.60 11.83 12.53
N GLY A 49 -0.78 11.66 13.59
CA GLY A 49 -1.23 11.14 14.90
C GLY A 49 -2.37 11.95 15.53
N ASN A 50 -2.59 13.19 15.07
CA ASN A 50 -3.77 13.99 15.41
C ASN A 50 -4.90 13.75 14.41
N ALA A 51 -5.99 13.15 14.90
CA ALA A 51 -7.22 12.84 14.14
C ALA A 51 -7.91 14.06 13.48
N GLY A 52 -7.48 15.30 13.79
CA GLY A 52 -8.08 16.53 13.28
C GLY A 52 -7.49 17.05 11.97
N SER A 53 -6.31 16.58 11.53
CA SER A 53 -5.72 17.08 10.28
C SER A 53 -6.35 16.41 9.06
N TRP A 54 -6.86 17.19 8.13
CA TRP A 54 -7.32 16.70 6.82
C TRP A 54 -6.18 16.44 5.83
N TRP A 55 -4.98 16.89 6.17
CA TRP A 55 -3.81 16.75 5.31
C TRP A 55 -3.06 15.44 5.58
N SER A 56 -2.33 14.93 4.59
CA SER A 56 -1.36 13.83 4.74
C SER A 56 -0.30 13.96 3.65
N GLY A 57 0.97 14.09 4.04
CA GLY A 57 2.08 14.09 3.09
C GLY A 57 2.32 12.69 2.51
N PHE A 58 2.71 12.62 1.24
CA PHE A 58 3.07 11.37 0.56
C PHE A 58 3.97 11.66 -0.65
N THR A 59 4.54 10.62 -1.24
CA THR A 59 5.30 10.68 -2.48
C THR A 59 4.69 9.69 -3.47
N TYR A 60 4.50 10.14 -4.71
CA TYR A 60 4.13 9.28 -5.83
C TYR A 60 5.07 9.51 -7.01
N TYR A 61 4.97 8.64 -8.00
CA TYR A 61 5.73 8.71 -9.23
C TYR A 61 4.78 8.76 -10.41
N LEU A 62 5.03 9.68 -11.32
CA LEU A 62 4.40 9.74 -12.64
C LEU A 62 5.48 9.34 -13.67
N GLY A 63 5.34 8.16 -14.25
CA GLY A 63 6.44 7.53 -14.98
C GLY A 63 7.66 7.35 -14.06
N ASN A 64 8.75 8.03 -14.39
CA ASN A 64 10.00 8.02 -13.61
C ASN A 64 10.17 9.25 -12.71
N GLU A 65 9.29 10.24 -12.81
CA GLU A 65 9.37 11.47 -12.03
C GLU A 65 8.89 11.21 -10.60
N ARG A 66 9.70 11.59 -9.60
CA ARG A 66 9.35 11.51 -8.17
C ARG A 66 8.69 12.81 -7.75
N ILE A 67 7.46 12.73 -7.25
CA ILE A 67 6.64 13.90 -6.91
C ILE A 67 6.22 13.84 -5.44
N PRO A 68 6.79 14.71 -4.56
CA PRO A 68 6.27 14.96 -3.23
C PRO A 68 4.92 15.69 -3.31
N ALA A 69 3.97 15.30 -2.47
CA ALA A 69 2.62 15.85 -2.49
C ALA A 69 1.96 15.85 -1.11
N GLU A 70 0.89 16.63 -0.96
CA GLU A 70 0.05 16.63 0.24
C GLU A 70 -1.42 16.41 -0.13
N ALA A 71 -2.03 15.37 0.44
CA ALA A 71 -3.43 15.04 0.19
C ALA A 71 -4.34 15.78 1.18
N HIS A 72 -5.37 16.48 0.70
CA HIS A 72 -6.47 16.97 1.54
C HIS A 72 -7.64 15.99 1.51
N CYS A 73 -7.66 15.06 2.45
CA CYS A 73 -8.57 13.92 2.49
C CYS A 73 -10.05 14.27 2.70
N GLY A 74 -10.35 15.43 3.29
CA GLY A 74 -11.74 15.93 3.37
C GLY A 74 -12.28 16.52 2.07
N ARG A 75 -11.40 16.95 1.15
CA ARG A 75 -11.77 17.60 -0.12
C ARG A 75 -11.59 16.67 -1.32
N GLY A 76 -10.89 15.55 -1.16
CA GLY A 76 -10.62 14.64 -2.27
C GLY A 76 -9.66 15.22 -3.31
N ILE A 77 -8.69 16.03 -2.86
CA ILE A 77 -7.66 16.64 -3.71
C ILE A 77 -6.26 16.38 -3.14
N TRP A 78 -5.23 16.66 -3.92
CA TRP A 78 -3.86 16.80 -3.43
C TRP A 78 -3.18 18.04 -4.02
N THR A 79 -2.10 18.48 -3.39
CA THR A 79 -1.27 19.58 -3.85
C THR A 79 0.13 19.11 -4.23
N VAL A 80 0.71 19.76 -5.24
CA VAL A 80 2.13 19.67 -5.60
C VAL A 80 2.63 21.09 -5.77
N ASP A 81 3.64 21.49 -4.99
CA ASP A 81 4.19 22.85 -5.00
C ASP A 81 3.13 23.97 -4.94
N GLY A 82 2.11 23.77 -4.09
CA GLY A 82 1.00 24.71 -3.88
C GLY A 82 -0.10 24.68 -4.96
N LYS A 83 0.05 23.91 -6.03
CA LYS A 83 -1.00 23.73 -7.05
C LYS A 83 -1.91 22.55 -6.70
N GLU A 84 -3.23 22.77 -6.75
CA GLU A 84 -4.24 21.75 -6.48
C GLU A 84 -4.51 20.84 -7.70
N TYR A 85 -4.76 19.57 -7.41
CA TYR A 85 -5.12 18.53 -8.36
C TYR A 85 -6.25 17.66 -7.80
N SER A 86 -7.13 17.19 -8.69
CA SER A 86 -8.20 16.24 -8.37
C SER A 86 -8.04 14.96 -9.18
N PRO A 87 -8.59 13.82 -8.74
CA PRO A 87 -8.50 12.57 -9.49
C PRO A 87 -9.08 12.72 -10.90
N GLN A 88 -8.34 12.26 -11.92
CA GLN A 88 -8.75 12.26 -13.34
C GLN A 88 -8.71 10.85 -13.95
N SER A 89 -8.36 9.84 -13.15
CA SER A 89 -8.22 8.45 -13.55
C SER A 89 -8.43 7.54 -12.35
N LYS A 90 -8.76 6.26 -12.60
CA LYS A 90 -8.85 5.25 -11.54
C LYS A 90 -7.56 5.12 -10.73
N ALA A 91 -6.40 5.30 -11.39
CA ALA A 91 -5.10 5.29 -10.73
C ALA A 91 -4.98 6.44 -9.71
N THR A 92 -5.32 7.67 -10.08
CA THR A 92 -5.32 8.83 -9.15
C THR A 92 -6.40 8.73 -8.06
N GLU A 93 -7.54 8.10 -8.35
CA GLU A 93 -8.56 7.83 -7.33
C GLU A 93 -8.06 6.83 -6.29
N ASN A 94 -7.46 5.74 -6.74
CA ASN A 94 -6.87 4.72 -5.87
C ASN A 94 -5.71 5.30 -5.06
N MET A 95 -4.86 6.12 -5.68
CA MET A 95 -3.77 6.82 -4.99
C MET A 95 -4.29 7.60 -3.78
N LEU A 96 -5.27 8.47 -4.02
CA LEU A 96 -5.80 9.31 -2.96
C LEU A 96 -6.57 8.51 -1.91
N SER A 97 -7.31 7.49 -2.33
CA SER A 97 -8.02 6.56 -1.44
C SER A 97 -7.07 5.84 -0.47
N ILE A 98 -5.93 5.34 -0.97
CA ILE A 98 -4.91 4.69 -0.14
C ILE A 98 -4.27 5.68 0.82
N VAL A 99 -3.80 6.84 0.35
CA VAL A 99 -3.18 7.87 1.20
C VAL A 99 -4.13 8.28 2.33
N CYS A 100 -5.39 8.53 2.00
CA CYS A 100 -6.37 9.04 2.95
C CYS A 100 -6.92 8.01 3.93
N SER A 101 -6.86 6.71 3.60
CA SER A 101 -7.19 5.64 4.54
C SER A 101 -5.99 5.29 5.43
N ALA A 102 -4.77 5.27 4.86
CA ALA A 102 -3.54 4.97 5.59
C ALA A 102 -3.15 6.03 6.64
N ARG A 103 -3.61 7.28 6.49
CA ARG A 103 -3.33 8.36 7.45
C ARG A 103 -3.80 8.06 8.89
N HIS A 104 -4.77 7.16 9.04
CA HIS A 104 -5.38 6.79 10.32
C HIS A 104 -4.76 5.54 10.95
N ILE A 105 -3.72 4.97 10.32
CA ILE A 105 -3.02 3.83 10.88
C ILE A 105 -2.44 4.18 12.24
N ARG A 106 -2.76 3.34 13.22
CA ARG A 106 -2.26 3.38 14.58
C ARG A 106 -1.83 1.98 14.96
N GLU A 107 -0.71 1.88 15.66
CA GLU A 107 -0.28 0.62 16.25
C GLU A 107 -1.24 0.27 17.39
N VAL A 108 -2.01 -0.79 17.20
CA VAL A 108 -2.95 -1.34 18.18
C VAL A 108 -2.73 -2.83 18.20
N GLU A 109 -2.68 -3.42 19.40
CA GLU A 109 -2.58 -4.86 19.58
C GLU A 109 -3.76 -5.56 18.86
N ASP A 110 -3.48 -6.73 18.27
CA ASP A 110 -4.43 -7.57 17.52
C ASP A 110 -5.08 -6.96 16.26
N ILE A 111 -4.69 -5.75 15.86
CA ILE A 111 -5.15 -5.09 14.63
C ILE A 111 -3.99 -4.92 13.66
N GLY A 112 -4.10 -5.58 12.51
CA GLY A 112 -3.29 -5.32 11.33
C GLY A 112 -3.99 -4.37 10.36
N TYR A 113 -3.24 -3.82 9.42
CA TYR A 113 -3.80 -3.05 8.31
C TYR A 113 -3.55 -3.80 7.01
N SER A 114 -4.56 -3.84 6.16
CA SER A 114 -4.47 -4.51 4.87
C SER A 114 -4.96 -3.62 3.74
N LEU A 115 -4.30 -3.72 2.61
CA LEU A 115 -4.69 -3.07 1.37
C LEU A 115 -5.67 -3.96 0.64
N VAL A 116 -6.86 -3.43 0.38
CA VAL A 116 -7.76 -3.95 -0.65
C VAL A 116 -7.14 -3.63 -2.01
N PHE A 117 -6.66 -4.64 -2.71
CA PHE A 117 -5.81 -4.44 -3.89
C PHE A 117 -6.51 -4.72 -5.23
N ASP A 118 -7.65 -5.40 -5.23
CA ASP A 118 -8.41 -5.73 -6.45
C ASP A 118 -9.91 -5.41 -6.27
N PRO A 119 -10.28 -4.13 -6.21
CA PRO A 119 -11.68 -3.72 -6.16
C PRO A 119 -12.40 -4.04 -7.49
N PRO A 120 -13.70 -4.42 -7.47
CA PRO A 120 -14.58 -4.45 -6.30
C PRO A 120 -14.29 -5.64 -5.37
N SER A 121 -14.15 -5.36 -4.08
CA SER A 121 -13.95 -6.38 -3.04
C SER A 121 -15.09 -6.37 -2.03
N ASN A 122 -15.55 -7.54 -1.62
CA ASN A 122 -16.75 -7.70 -0.81
C ASN A 122 -16.42 -7.94 0.66
N VAL A 123 -17.05 -7.13 1.52
CA VAL A 123 -17.16 -7.42 2.96
C VAL A 123 -18.47 -8.15 3.18
N ARG A 124 -18.42 -9.28 3.89
CA ARG A 124 -19.57 -10.16 4.14
C ARG A 124 -19.96 -10.18 5.63
N SER A 125 -21.19 -10.58 5.91
CA SER A 125 -21.70 -10.70 7.29
C SER A 125 -21.02 -11.84 8.08
N SER A 126 -20.58 -12.88 7.39
CA SER A 126 -19.80 -14.01 7.89
C SER A 126 -18.88 -14.52 6.77
N PRO A 127 -17.92 -15.41 7.06
CA PRO A 127 -17.28 -16.22 6.03
C PRO A 127 -18.32 -16.84 5.10
N ASP A 128 -18.13 -16.67 3.78
CA ASP A 128 -19.03 -17.12 2.70
C ASP A 128 -20.49 -16.62 2.78
N GLY A 129 -20.79 -15.71 3.71
CA GLY A 129 -22.14 -15.19 3.96
C GLY A 129 -22.59 -14.15 2.94
N ALA A 130 -23.71 -13.49 3.22
CA ALA A 130 -24.22 -12.42 2.36
C ALA A 130 -23.23 -11.24 2.27
N VAL A 131 -23.14 -10.62 1.08
CA VAL A 131 -22.37 -9.38 0.88
C VAL A 131 -23.04 -8.26 1.68
N LYS A 132 -22.30 -7.66 2.59
CA LYS A 132 -22.74 -6.51 3.40
C LYS A 132 -22.44 -5.19 2.67
N CYS A 133 -21.27 -5.09 2.05
CA CYS A 133 -20.89 -3.96 1.22
C CYS A 133 -19.83 -4.36 0.18
N THR A 134 -19.64 -3.47 -0.80
CA THR A 134 -18.56 -3.56 -1.79
C THR A 134 -17.61 -2.37 -1.59
N LEU A 135 -16.31 -2.65 -1.62
CA LEU A 135 -15.24 -1.67 -1.61
C LEU A 135 -14.78 -1.47 -3.06
N ASP A 136 -15.11 -0.32 -3.64
CA ASP A 136 -14.93 -0.06 -5.08
C ASP A 136 -13.58 0.59 -5.42
N LYS A 137 -12.73 0.85 -4.44
CA LYS A 137 -11.42 1.49 -4.60
C LYS A 137 -10.37 0.73 -3.82
N MET A 138 -9.12 0.85 -4.25
CA MET A 138 -8.02 0.41 -3.41
C MET A 138 -8.02 1.26 -2.14
N THR A 139 -8.06 0.60 -0.98
CA THR A 139 -8.16 1.28 0.31
C THR A 139 -7.46 0.44 1.37
N VAL A 140 -6.91 1.12 2.37
CA VAL A 140 -6.37 0.46 3.56
C VAL A 140 -7.50 0.30 4.57
N ILE A 141 -7.63 -0.90 5.12
CA ILE A 141 -8.64 -1.23 6.14
C ILE A 141 -7.97 -1.92 7.33
N PRO A 142 -8.48 -1.70 8.56
CA PRO A 142 -8.08 -2.49 9.70
C PRO A 142 -8.67 -3.91 9.61
N VAL A 143 -7.89 -4.90 9.98
CA VAL A 143 -8.28 -6.31 10.09
C VAL A 143 -7.78 -6.88 11.41
N TYR A 144 -8.55 -7.80 12.00
CA TYR A 144 -8.06 -8.58 13.13
C TYR A 144 -7.04 -9.60 12.64
N VAL A 145 -5.90 -9.71 13.31
CA VAL A 145 -4.74 -10.48 12.83
C VAL A 145 -4.94 -11.99 12.80
N GLU A 146 -5.97 -12.51 13.47
CA GLU A 146 -6.30 -13.93 13.53
C GLU A 146 -7.38 -14.30 12.48
N PRO A 147 -7.00 -14.85 11.30
CA PRO A 147 -7.97 -15.25 10.30
C PRO A 147 -8.69 -16.56 10.67
N LYS A 148 -9.89 -16.72 10.13
CA LYS A 148 -10.65 -17.97 10.16
C LYS A 148 -10.79 -18.52 8.74
N ASN A 149 -10.02 -19.55 8.40
CA ASN A 149 -10.03 -20.18 7.06
C ASN A 149 -9.88 -19.15 5.92
N GLY A 150 -8.89 -18.26 6.01
CA GLY A 150 -8.64 -17.20 5.01
C GLY A 150 -9.58 -15.98 5.12
N TRP A 151 -10.50 -15.97 6.08
CA TRP A 151 -11.37 -14.82 6.33
C TRP A 151 -10.86 -13.97 7.49
N TYR A 152 -10.65 -12.69 7.22
CA TYR A 152 -10.26 -11.71 8.21
C TYR A 152 -11.48 -10.92 8.67
N SER A 153 -11.68 -10.82 9.99
CA SER A 153 -12.65 -9.88 10.55
C SER A 153 -12.14 -8.45 10.33
N THR A 154 -13.00 -7.51 9.97
CA THR A 154 -12.66 -6.11 9.68
C THR A 154 -13.72 -5.17 10.23
N GLN A 155 -13.32 -3.93 10.56
CA GLN A 155 -14.24 -2.86 10.90
C GLN A 155 -14.79 -2.12 9.67
N ALA A 156 -14.28 -2.43 8.46
CA ALA A 156 -14.80 -1.87 7.22
C ALA A 156 -16.32 -2.09 7.10
N CYS A 157 -17.03 -1.09 6.57
CA CYS A 157 -18.49 -1.12 6.43
C CYS A 157 -19.26 -1.40 7.72
N GLY A 158 -18.76 -0.90 8.86
CA GLY A 158 -19.39 -1.10 10.16
C GLY A 158 -19.29 -2.53 10.66
N GLY A 159 -18.21 -3.24 10.32
CA GLY A 159 -17.96 -4.62 10.75
C GLY A 159 -18.27 -5.68 9.69
N GLY A 160 -17.45 -6.71 9.56
CA GLY A 160 -17.71 -7.86 8.70
C GLY A 160 -16.47 -8.71 8.46
N TRP A 161 -16.50 -9.49 7.39
CA TRP A 161 -15.44 -10.42 7.01
C TRP A 161 -15.00 -10.18 5.58
N ILE A 162 -13.69 -10.14 5.35
CA ILE A 162 -13.08 -10.03 4.03
C ILE A 162 -12.11 -11.17 3.81
N HIS A 163 -12.19 -11.81 2.64
CA HIS A 163 -11.33 -12.94 2.29
C HIS A 163 -9.94 -12.47 1.87
N GLU A 164 -8.91 -13.23 2.25
CA GLU A 164 -7.50 -12.93 1.99
C GLU A 164 -7.15 -12.77 0.51
N SER A 165 -7.92 -13.39 -0.40
CA SER A 165 -7.73 -13.21 -1.84
C SER A 165 -7.98 -11.78 -2.35
N GLN A 166 -8.59 -10.92 -1.52
CA GLN A 166 -8.95 -9.53 -1.88
C GLN A 166 -8.05 -8.51 -1.18
N ILE A 167 -7.23 -8.95 -0.22
CA ILE A 167 -6.42 -8.09 0.62
C ILE A 167 -4.99 -8.58 0.69
N ARG A 168 -4.07 -7.68 1.04
CA ARG A 168 -2.71 -8.03 1.39
C ARG A 168 -2.21 -7.15 2.51
N ALA A 169 -1.27 -7.65 3.31
CA ALA A 169 -0.68 -6.89 4.40
C ALA A 169 -0.22 -5.50 3.91
N PHE A 170 -0.64 -4.45 4.63
CA PHE A 170 -0.25 -3.08 4.36
C PHE A 170 0.78 -2.66 5.41
N ARG A 171 2.05 -2.86 5.03
CA ARG A 171 3.25 -2.60 5.82
C ARG A 171 3.45 -3.50 7.05
#